data_AF-A0A661LHQ8-F1
#
_entry.id   AF-A0A661LHQ8-F1
#
_cell.length_a   1.000
_cell.length_b   1.000
_cell.length_c   1.000
_cell.angle_alpha   90.00
_cell.angle_beta   90.00
_cell.angle_gamma   90.00
#
_symmetry.space_group_name_H-M   'P 1'
#
loop_
_entity.id
_entity.type
_entity.pdbx_description
1 polymer ?
#
loop_
_entity_poly.entity_id
_entity_poly.type
_entity_poly.pdbx_seq_one_letter_code
_entity_poly.pdbx_strand_id
1 'polypeptide(L)'
;MEKQTLIDMLNRDLADEHAAIIRYLVHGYMEGEDTPLGASLISITREEMWHMHWLGMIIGELGGEPNFKPAPYPYDPTSRATMLRSYVEYEEKLIPNYNGEADKVDDPHIRRVLQREAWESAIHARKFQRKLDKLSQEEAAGLPGGESELPKEFLDILQAEVTSRYTEMLQHIRTSWVFQKDEIMGWKIMDQAMEKMKQLAHFAEPIAEDGVSPKFKHRQMDKSQVIGVALKKALENVQADRERHVKM
;
A
#
# COMPACT_ATOMS: atom_id res chain seq x y z
N MET A 1 -8.33 -4.35 -26.94
CA MET A 1 -7.31 -5.27 -26.34
C MET A 1 -8.00 -6.53 -25.78
N GLU A 2 -7.32 -7.69 -25.78
CA GLU A 2 -7.85 -8.94 -25.16
C GLU A 2 -8.01 -8.81 -23.63
N LYS A 3 -9.08 -9.41 -23.09
CA LYS A 3 -9.44 -9.27 -21.67
C LYS A 3 -8.34 -9.72 -20.70
N GLN A 4 -7.72 -10.88 -20.95
CA GLN A 4 -6.64 -11.36 -20.07
C GLN A 4 -5.42 -10.44 -20.12
N THR A 5 -5.07 -9.94 -21.31
CA THR A 5 -3.97 -8.97 -21.48
C THR A 5 -4.23 -7.69 -20.71
N LEU A 6 -5.48 -7.21 -20.68
CA LEU A 6 -5.88 -6.06 -19.87
C LEU A 6 -5.74 -6.35 -18.37
N ILE A 7 -6.21 -7.50 -17.88
CA ILE A 7 -6.07 -7.90 -16.47
C ILE A 7 -4.59 -7.99 -16.07
N ASP A 8 -3.74 -8.56 -16.94
CA ASP A 8 -2.31 -8.70 -16.67
C ASP A 8 -1.60 -7.34 -16.68
N MET A 9 -2.09 -6.37 -17.47
CA MET A 9 -1.62 -4.99 -17.47
C MET A 9 -1.94 -4.30 -16.16
N LEU A 10 -3.23 -4.26 -15.79
CA LEU A 10 -3.69 -3.63 -14.56
C LEU A 10 -3.07 -4.26 -13.31
N ASN A 11 -2.73 -5.56 -13.33
CA ASN A 11 -2.04 -6.21 -12.22
C ASN A 11 -0.56 -5.82 -12.09
N ARG A 12 0.09 -5.34 -13.16
CA ARG A 12 1.43 -4.76 -13.05
C ARG A 12 1.33 -3.38 -12.41
N ASP A 13 0.39 -2.57 -12.88
CA ASP A 13 0.10 -1.24 -12.32
C ASP A 13 -0.26 -1.33 -10.84
N LEU A 14 -1.15 -2.26 -10.47
CA LEU A 14 -1.53 -2.49 -9.07
C LEU A 14 -0.31 -2.88 -8.21
N ALA A 15 0.65 -3.63 -8.77
CA ALA A 15 1.88 -3.99 -8.06
C ALA A 15 2.82 -2.79 -7.90
N ASP A 16 2.87 -1.89 -8.88
CA ASP A 16 3.64 -0.64 -8.81
C ASP A 16 3.05 0.30 -7.74
N GLU A 17 1.72 0.46 -7.70
CA GLU A 17 1.01 1.21 -6.66
C GLU A 17 1.22 0.61 -5.27
N HIS A 18 1.16 -0.71 -5.17
CA HIS A 18 1.39 -1.41 -3.91
C HIS A 18 2.81 -1.19 -3.37
N ALA A 19 3.80 -1.14 -4.27
CA ALA A 19 5.17 -0.83 -3.90
C ALA A 19 5.32 0.61 -3.40
N ALA A 20 4.71 1.59 -4.09
CA ALA A 20 4.69 3.00 -3.68
C ALA A 20 4.05 3.17 -2.29
N ILE A 21 2.88 2.57 -2.05
CA ILE A 21 2.19 2.57 -0.75
C ILE A 21 3.14 2.13 0.37
N ILE A 22 3.78 0.96 0.23
CA ILE A 22 4.67 0.44 1.28
C ILE A 22 5.84 1.39 1.52
N ARG A 23 6.43 1.95 0.47
CA ARG A 23 7.61 2.84 0.59
C ARG A 23 7.27 4.13 1.30
N TYR A 24 6.22 4.81 0.85
CA TYR A 24 5.81 6.10 1.39
C TYR A 24 5.29 5.97 2.82
N LEU A 25 4.57 4.88 3.12
CA LEU A 25 4.08 4.60 4.47
C LEU A 25 5.22 4.35 5.46
N VAL A 26 6.14 3.44 5.12
CA VAL A 26 7.28 3.11 5.98
C VAL A 26 8.14 4.34 6.23
N HIS A 27 8.45 5.11 5.19
CA HIS A 27 9.21 6.34 5.35
C HIS A 27 8.43 7.37 6.19
N GLY A 28 7.14 7.53 5.94
CA GLY A 28 6.26 8.39 6.73
C GLY A 28 6.30 8.10 8.23
N TYR A 29 6.18 6.82 8.60
CA TYR A 29 6.28 6.39 10.00
C TYR A 29 7.68 6.58 10.60
N MET A 30 8.74 6.34 9.82
CA MET A 30 10.11 6.54 10.29
C MET A 30 10.45 8.04 10.49
N GLU A 31 9.76 8.94 9.81
CA GLU A 31 9.87 10.38 10.07
C GLU A 31 9.01 10.83 11.27
N GLY A 32 7.99 10.05 11.65
CA GLY A 32 6.98 10.41 12.66
C GLY A 32 5.78 11.12 12.03
N GLU A 33 4.55 10.66 12.36
CA GLU A 33 3.30 11.22 11.81
C GLU A 33 3.07 12.68 12.21
N ASP A 34 3.66 13.13 13.32
CA ASP A 34 3.56 14.48 13.86
C ASP A 34 4.52 15.47 13.17
N THR A 35 5.44 14.97 12.34
CA THR A 35 6.35 15.82 11.56
C THR A 35 5.73 16.28 10.24
N PRO A 36 6.09 17.47 9.71
CA PRO A 36 5.60 17.92 8.42
C PRO A 36 5.94 16.99 7.25
N LEU A 37 7.09 16.31 7.31
CA LEU A 37 7.51 15.36 6.28
C LEU A 37 6.72 14.05 6.40
N GLY A 38 6.68 13.45 7.60
CA GLY A 38 5.97 12.19 7.84
C GLY A 38 4.48 12.28 7.54
N ALA A 39 3.79 13.28 8.09
CA ALA A 39 2.37 13.54 7.81
C ALA A 39 2.09 13.66 6.30
N SER A 40 2.97 14.32 5.56
CA SER A 40 2.79 14.49 4.12
C SER A 40 3.08 13.23 3.32
N LEU A 41 4.05 12.39 3.72
CA LEU A 41 4.31 11.10 3.08
C LEU A 41 3.11 10.15 3.27
N ILE A 42 2.53 10.14 4.47
CA ILE A 42 1.35 9.34 4.79
C ILE A 42 0.12 9.85 4.04
N SER A 43 -0.01 11.16 3.84
CA SER A 43 -1.07 11.72 3.00
C SER A 43 -0.95 11.25 1.55
N ILE A 44 0.26 11.22 0.97
CA ILE A 44 0.48 10.71 -0.40
C ILE A 44 0.20 9.21 -0.45
N THR A 45 0.63 8.45 0.57
CA THR A 45 0.32 7.02 0.69
C THR A 45 -1.18 6.75 0.58
N ARG A 46 -2.02 7.57 1.22
CA ARG A 46 -3.48 7.45 1.14
C ARG A 46 -4.02 7.72 -0.26
N GLU A 47 -3.36 8.58 -1.03
CA GLU A 47 -3.68 8.81 -2.45
C GLU A 47 -3.34 7.54 -3.28
N GLU A 48 -2.16 6.94 -3.10
CA GLU A 48 -1.80 5.68 -3.81
C GLU A 48 -2.71 4.50 -3.43
N MET A 49 -3.22 4.47 -2.19
CA MET A 49 -4.21 3.47 -1.77
C MET A 49 -5.52 3.58 -2.56
N TRP A 50 -5.89 4.77 -3.03
CA TRP A 50 -7.03 4.96 -3.94
C TRP A 50 -6.73 4.45 -5.35
N HIS A 51 -5.51 4.66 -5.86
CA HIS A 51 -5.06 4.16 -7.16
C HIS A 51 -5.13 2.64 -7.19
N MET A 52 -4.51 2.00 -6.19
CA MET A 52 -4.58 0.57 -5.98
C MET A 52 -6.02 0.07 -5.87
N HIS A 53 -6.91 0.83 -5.22
CA HIS A 53 -8.33 0.51 -5.12
C HIS A 53 -9.06 0.56 -6.46
N TRP A 54 -8.85 1.59 -7.28
CA TRP A 54 -9.48 1.70 -8.59
C TRP A 54 -9.05 0.56 -9.52
N LEU A 55 -7.75 0.27 -9.57
CA LEU A 55 -7.21 -0.84 -10.37
C LEU A 55 -7.75 -2.19 -9.88
N GLY A 56 -7.75 -2.41 -8.57
CA GLY A 56 -8.25 -3.65 -7.95
C GLY A 56 -9.74 -3.90 -8.24
N MET A 57 -10.56 -2.85 -8.18
CA MET A 57 -11.98 -2.92 -8.54
C MET A 57 -12.17 -3.30 -10.00
N ILE A 58 -11.44 -2.67 -10.94
CA ILE A 58 -11.54 -2.99 -12.37
C ILE A 58 -11.11 -4.44 -12.62
N ILE A 59 -10.00 -4.89 -12.02
CA ILE A 59 -9.53 -6.27 -12.12
C ILE A 59 -10.62 -7.25 -11.65
N GLY A 60 -11.22 -6.98 -10.48
CA GLY A 60 -12.30 -7.81 -9.93
C GLY A 60 -13.56 -7.81 -10.80
N GLU A 61 -13.93 -6.68 -11.41
CA GLU A 61 -15.09 -6.56 -12.31
C GLU A 61 -14.88 -7.37 -13.59
N LEU A 62 -13.65 -7.33 -14.11
CA LEU A 62 -13.20 -8.20 -15.20
C LEU A 62 -13.12 -9.68 -14.76
N GLY A 63 -13.35 -10.03 -13.50
CA GLY A 63 -13.24 -11.41 -12.99
C GLY A 63 -11.79 -11.91 -12.93
N GLY A 64 -10.83 -10.99 -12.88
CA GLY A 64 -9.43 -11.27 -12.62
C GLY A 64 -9.14 -11.40 -11.12
N GLU A 65 -7.97 -11.93 -10.81
CA GLU A 65 -7.45 -12.03 -9.45
C GLU A 65 -6.41 -10.91 -9.22
N PRO A 66 -6.61 -10.00 -8.25
CA PRO A 66 -5.64 -8.97 -7.91
C PRO A 66 -4.31 -9.53 -7.38
N ASN A 67 -3.19 -8.99 -7.84
CA ASN A 67 -1.85 -9.38 -7.44
C ASN A 67 -1.28 -8.47 -6.34
N PHE A 68 -1.34 -8.92 -5.09
CA PHE A 68 -0.79 -8.18 -3.95
C PHE A 68 0.72 -8.38 -3.71
N LYS A 69 1.46 -8.89 -4.71
CA LYS A 69 2.92 -8.87 -4.65
C LYS A 69 3.40 -7.51 -5.15
N PRO A 70 4.01 -6.67 -4.30
CA PRO A 70 4.50 -5.36 -4.73
C PRO A 70 5.60 -5.53 -5.78
N ALA A 71 5.65 -4.58 -6.71
CA ALA A 71 6.69 -4.50 -7.73
C ALA A 71 8.07 -4.21 -7.11
N PRO A 72 9.16 -4.53 -7.82
CA PRO A 72 10.48 -4.05 -7.46
C PRO A 72 10.50 -2.51 -7.46
N TYR A 73 10.90 -1.91 -6.35
CA TYR A 73 11.01 -0.46 -6.22
C TYR A 73 12.49 -0.05 -6.19
N PRO A 74 12.97 0.80 -7.11
CA PRO A 74 14.33 1.32 -7.09
C PRO A 74 14.48 2.27 -5.89
N TYR A 75 15.02 1.77 -4.79
CA TYR A 75 15.05 2.48 -3.51
C TYR A 75 16.50 2.66 -3.03
N ASP A 76 16.89 3.91 -2.79
CA ASP A 76 18.18 4.28 -2.22
C ASP A 76 18.01 4.83 -0.79
N PRO A 77 18.18 3.97 0.25
CA PRO A 77 17.98 4.36 1.64
C PRO A 77 19.18 5.07 2.27
N THR A 78 20.16 5.56 1.51
CA THR A 78 21.40 6.13 2.09
C THR A 78 21.19 7.48 2.78
N SER A 79 20.15 8.23 2.40
CA SER A 79 19.80 9.53 3.01
C SER A 79 18.36 9.93 2.68
N ARG A 80 17.77 10.87 3.42
CA ARG A 80 16.46 11.44 3.05
C ARG A 80 16.44 12.00 1.63
N ALA A 81 17.55 12.62 1.20
CA ALA A 81 17.65 13.18 -0.14
C ALA A 81 17.59 12.12 -1.24
N THR A 82 18.29 10.99 -1.07
CA THR A 82 18.25 9.88 -2.05
C THR A 82 16.92 9.15 -2.02
N MET A 83 16.30 8.97 -0.85
CA MET A 83 14.96 8.40 -0.74
C MET A 83 13.93 9.26 -1.51
N LEU A 84 13.84 10.55 -1.23
CA LEU A 84 12.90 11.44 -1.92
C LEU A 84 13.17 11.54 -3.42
N ARG A 85 14.44 11.53 -3.84
CA ARG A 85 14.81 11.52 -5.26
C ARG A 85 14.32 10.24 -5.96
N SER A 86 14.48 9.08 -5.30
CA SER A 86 13.96 7.82 -5.82
C SER A 86 12.44 7.85 -6.01
N TYR A 87 11.70 8.57 -5.16
CA TYR A 87 10.26 8.73 -5.30
C TYR A 87 9.90 9.64 -6.47
N VAL A 88 10.63 10.75 -6.66
CA VAL A 88 10.45 11.62 -7.84
C VAL A 88 10.66 10.82 -9.12
N GLU A 89 11.77 10.09 -9.22
CA GLU A 89 12.12 9.29 -10.41
C GLU A 89 11.09 8.18 -10.66
N TYR A 90 10.58 7.55 -9.60
CA TYR A 90 9.56 6.51 -9.70
C TYR A 90 8.24 7.08 -10.24
N GLU A 91 7.73 8.15 -9.63
CA GLU A 91 6.49 8.81 -10.07
C GLU A 91 6.59 9.34 -11.50
N GLU A 92 7.71 9.98 -11.86
CA GLU A 92 7.92 10.50 -13.22
C GLU A 92 7.92 9.40 -14.28
N LYS A 93 8.41 8.21 -13.93
CA LYS A 93 8.41 7.04 -14.82
C LYS A 93 7.00 6.46 -15.04
N LEU A 94 6.12 6.55 -14.05
CA LEU A 94 4.74 6.05 -14.16
C LEU A 94 3.89 6.89 -15.13
N ILE A 95 4.14 8.20 -15.22
CA ILE A 95 3.38 9.11 -16.10
C ILE A 95 3.31 8.64 -17.56
N PRO A 96 4.43 8.40 -18.28
CA PRO A 96 4.37 7.91 -19.66
C PRO A 96 3.87 6.46 -19.74
N ASN A 97 4.06 5.64 -18.69
CA ASN A 97 3.53 4.27 -18.65
C ASN A 97 2.00 4.29 -18.73
N TYR A 98 1.36 4.98 -17.78
CA TYR A 98 -0.09 5.07 -17.69
C TYR A 98 -0.74 5.74 -18.91
N ASN A 99 -0.15 6.81 -19.43
CA ASN A 99 -0.66 7.42 -20.67
C ASN A 99 -0.55 6.47 -21.86
N GLY A 100 0.57 5.75 -22.00
CA GLY A 100 0.77 4.79 -23.08
C GLY A 100 -0.12 3.55 -22.98
N GLU A 101 -0.57 3.19 -21.78
CA GLU A 101 -1.56 2.14 -21.55
C GLU A 101 -2.98 2.63 -21.82
N ALA A 102 -3.31 3.84 -21.39
CA ALA A 102 -4.59 4.50 -21.68
C ALA A 102 -4.87 4.56 -23.19
N ASP A 103 -3.85 4.82 -24.01
CA ASP A 103 -3.95 4.87 -25.48
C ASP A 103 -4.32 3.51 -26.11
N LYS A 104 -4.09 2.40 -25.40
CA LYS A 104 -4.35 1.03 -25.87
C LYS A 104 -5.69 0.47 -25.38
N VAL A 105 -6.40 1.21 -24.53
CA VAL A 105 -7.63 0.77 -23.88
C VAL A 105 -8.85 1.43 -24.53
N ASP A 106 -9.75 0.58 -25.03
CA ASP A 106 -11.00 1.02 -25.68
C ASP A 106 -12.06 1.46 -24.65
N ASP A 107 -12.08 0.83 -23.47
CA ASP A 107 -13.05 1.13 -22.43
C ASP A 107 -12.85 2.56 -21.89
N PRO A 108 -13.85 3.45 -22.00
CA PRO A 108 -13.68 4.84 -21.65
C PRO A 108 -13.55 5.08 -20.15
N HIS A 109 -14.06 4.19 -19.29
CA HIS A 109 -13.89 4.29 -17.85
C HIS A 109 -12.47 3.92 -17.43
N ILE A 110 -11.97 2.77 -17.88
CA ILE A 110 -10.61 2.30 -17.57
C ILE A 110 -9.58 3.29 -18.10
N ARG A 111 -9.77 3.81 -19.32
CA ARG A 111 -8.90 4.85 -19.89
C ARG A 111 -8.84 6.11 -19.02
N ARG A 112 -9.98 6.54 -18.44
CA ARG A 112 -10.01 7.71 -17.54
C ARG A 112 -9.28 7.43 -16.23
N VAL A 113 -9.38 6.21 -15.69
CA VAL A 113 -8.64 5.81 -14.48
C VAL A 113 -7.14 5.89 -14.75
N LEU A 114 -6.63 5.27 -15.82
CA LEU A 114 -5.21 5.33 -16.18
C LEU A 114 -4.71 6.77 -16.41
N GLN A 115 -5.49 7.61 -17.10
CA GLN A 115 -5.15 9.02 -17.27
C GLN A 115 -5.14 9.79 -15.94
N ARG A 116 -5.98 9.38 -14.99
CA ARG A 116 -6.01 9.95 -13.64
C ARG A 116 -4.76 9.55 -12.86
N GLU A 117 -4.36 8.27 -12.89
CA GLU A 117 -3.11 7.80 -12.28
C GLU A 117 -1.94 8.63 -12.80
N ALA A 118 -1.80 8.76 -14.12
CA ALA A 118 -0.73 9.57 -14.73
C ALA A 118 -0.70 11.03 -14.24
N TRP A 119 -1.88 11.65 -14.06
CA TRP A 119 -1.98 13.01 -13.57
C TRP A 119 -1.65 13.13 -12.07
N GLU A 120 -2.07 12.16 -11.26
CA GLU A 120 -1.77 12.12 -9.83
C GLU A 120 -0.28 11.83 -9.58
N SER A 121 0.35 10.90 -10.31
CA SER A 121 1.82 10.70 -10.25
C SER A 121 2.59 11.98 -10.57
N ALA A 122 2.15 12.77 -11.55
CA ALA A 122 2.76 14.07 -11.84
C ALA A 122 2.60 15.11 -10.70
N ILE A 123 1.56 14.98 -9.88
CA ILE A 123 1.38 15.78 -8.68
C ILE A 123 2.28 15.27 -7.56
N HIS A 124 2.36 13.95 -7.37
CA HIS A 124 3.22 13.31 -6.37
C HIS A 124 4.69 13.61 -6.61
N ALA A 125 5.19 13.44 -7.83
CA ALA A 125 6.54 13.83 -8.24
C ALA A 125 6.86 15.28 -7.83
N ARG A 126 5.95 16.23 -8.14
CA ARG A 126 6.10 17.64 -7.72
C ARG A 126 6.00 17.84 -6.21
N LYS A 127 5.20 17.04 -5.49
CA LYS A 127 5.12 17.08 -4.02
C LYS A 127 6.42 16.56 -3.39
N PHE A 128 7.03 15.50 -3.93
CA PHE A 128 8.31 14.95 -3.49
C PHE A 128 9.47 15.89 -3.82
N GLN A 129 9.52 16.43 -5.04
CA GLN A 129 10.55 17.40 -5.43
C GLN A 129 10.54 18.63 -4.51
N ARG A 130 9.36 19.18 -4.21
CA ARG A 130 9.22 20.30 -3.28
C ARG A 130 9.65 19.97 -1.84
N LYS A 131 9.59 18.71 -1.42
CA LYS A 131 10.13 18.29 -0.12
C LYS A 131 11.65 18.23 -0.18
N LEU A 132 12.17 17.59 -1.21
CA LEU A 132 13.61 17.47 -1.45
C LEU A 132 14.28 18.86 -1.49
N ASP A 133 13.69 19.82 -2.19
CA ASP A 133 14.20 21.20 -2.31
C ASP A 133 14.18 21.98 -0.99
N LYS A 134 13.34 21.55 -0.03
CA LYS A 134 13.16 22.23 1.26
C LYS A 134 14.02 21.65 2.38
N LEU A 135 14.66 20.49 2.16
CA LEU A 135 15.56 19.93 3.16
C LEU A 135 16.77 20.85 3.36
N SER A 136 17.10 21.13 4.61
CA SER A 136 18.41 21.67 4.96
C SER A 136 19.51 20.65 4.59
N GLN A 137 20.76 21.11 4.53
CA GLN A 137 21.89 20.23 4.23
C GLN A 137 22.03 19.08 5.24
N GLU A 138 21.72 19.33 6.51
CA GLU A 138 21.76 18.32 7.58
C GLU A 138 20.64 17.28 7.41
N GLU A 139 19.39 17.73 7.23
CA GLU A 139 18.25 16.83 7.01
C GLU A 139 18.46 15.98 5.74
N ALA A 140 18.96 16.60 4.67
CA ALA A 140 19.23 15.95 3.39
C ALA A 140 20.23 14.79 3.53
N ALA A 141 21.25 14.94 4.37
CA ALA A 141 22.28 13.93 4.60
C ALA A 141 21.87 12.87 5.65
N GLY A 142 20.90 13.18 6.51
CA GLY A 142 20.46 12.29 7.59
C GLY A 142 19.55 11.14 7.13
N LEU A 143 19.33 10.19 8.04
CA LEU A 143 18.38 9.08 7.89
C LEU A 143 17.12 9.33 8.75
N PRO A 144 15.95 8.81 8.33
CA PRO A 144 14.76 8.76 9.19
C PRO A 144 14.91 7.72 10.30
N GLY A 145 14.14 7.85 11.36
CA GLY A 145 14.19 7.00 12.56
C GLY A 145 15.26 7.41 13.57
N GLY A 146 15.04 7.03 14.83
CA GLY A 146 16.00 7.18 15.94
C GLY A 146 16.93 5.99 16.10
N GLU A 147 17.66 5.95 17.21
CA GLU A 147 18.35 4.74 17.66
C GLU A 147 17.35 3.79 18.32
N SER A 148 17.49 2.49 18.05
CA SER A 148 16.62 1.45 18.62
C SER A 148 16.98 1.20 20.09
N GLU A 149 15.97 1.32 20.96
CA GLU A 149 16.08 1.09 22.40
C GLU A 149 15.24 -0.11 22.87
N LEU A 150 14.23 -0.51 22.10
CA LEU A 150 13.34 -1.61 22.46
C LEU A 150 14.05 -2.98 22.39
N PRO A 151 13.70 -3.92 23.29
CA PRO A 151 14.21 -5.28 23.20
C PRO A 151 13.83 -5.93 21.88
N LYS A 152 14.80 -6.58 21.22
CA LYS A 152 14.58 -7.28 19.94
C LYS A 152 13.39 -8.24 19.97
N GLU A 153 13.20 -8.97 21.07
CA GLU A 153 12.08 -9.90 21.23
C GLU A 153 10.72 -9.19 21.14
N PHE A 154 10.62 -7.98 21.69
CA PHE A 154 9.40 -7.18 21.61
C PHE A 154 9.16 -6.63 20.19
N LEU A 155 10.21 -6.16 19.51
CA LEU A 155 10.13 -5.76 18.11
C LEU A 155 9.70 -6.92 17.19
N ASP A 156 10.21 -8.13 17.45
CA ASP A 156 9.82 -9.33 16.71
C ASP A 156 8.32 -9.66 16.90
N ILE A 157 7.78 -9.45 18.11
CA ILE A 157 6.35 -9.60 18.42
C ILE A 157 5.52 -8.57 17.65
N LEU A 158 5.88 -7.28 17.71
CA LEU A 158 5.17 -6.23 16.97
C LEU A 158 5.20 -6.50 15.46
N GLN A 159 6.35 -6.90 14.93
CA GLN A 159 6.52 -7.22 13.52
C GLN A 159 5.67 -8.43 13.07
N ALA A 160 5.46 -9.41 13.96
CA ALA A 160 4.57 -10.53 13.71
C ALA A 160 3.10 -10.08 13.64
N GLU A 161 2.69 -9.14 14.48
CA GLU A 161 1.34 -8.55 14.43
C GLU A 161 1.15 -7.68 13.18
N VAL A 162 2.14 -6.85 12.79
CA VAL A 162 2.11 -6.12 11.49
C VAL A 162 1.86 -7.10 10.34
N THR A 163 2.60 -8.21 10.30
CA THR A 163 2.43 -9.25 9.25
C THR A 163 1.03 -9.85 9.25
N SER A 164 0.48 -10.16 10.42
CA SER A 164 -0.87 -10.74 10.55
C SER A 164 -1.93 -9.76 10.10
N ARG A 165 -1.93 -8.54 10.65
CA ARG A 165 -2.90 -7.48 10.36
C ARG A 165 -2.86 -7.05 8.90
N TYR A 166 -1.67 -6.96 8.33
CA TYR A 166 -1.51 -6.64 6.93
C TYR A 166 -2.08 -7.73 6.02
N THR A 167 -1.87 -9.01 6.36
CA THR A 167 -2.47 -10.14 5.63
C THR A 167 -4.00 -10.07 5.69
N GLU A 168 -4.58 -9.83 6.87
CA GLU A 168 -6.04 -9.68 7.04
C GLU A 168 -6.59 -8.51 6.22
N MET A 169 -5.94 -7.35 6.31
CA MET A 169 -6.33 -6.15 5.57
C MET A 169 -6.38 -6.44 4.06
N LEU A 170 -5.29 -6.98 3.49
CA LEU A 170 -5.25 -7.32 2.06
C LEU A 170 -6.28 -8.39 1.68
N GLN A 171 -6.55 -9.36 2.56
CA GLN A 171 -7.59 -10.37 2.33
C GLN A 171 -9.00 -9.72 2.25
N HIS A 172 -9.30 -8.77 3.13
CA HIS A 172 -10.56 -8.03 3.10
C HIS A 172 -10.65 -7.17 1.84
N ILE A 173 -9.60 -6.44 1.50
CA ILE A 173 -9.50 -5.65 0.26
C ILE A 173 -9.76 -6.54 -0.97
N ARG A 174 -9.04 -7.65 -1.11
CA ARG A 174 -9.26 -8.64 -2.18
C ARG A 174 -10.72 -9.08 -2.25
N THR A 175 -11.28 -9.49 -1.11
CA THR A 175 -12.64 -10.02 -1.03
C THR A 175 -13.67 -8.96 -1.45
N SER A 176 -13.47 -7.70 -1.06
CA SER A 176 -14.33 -6.60 -1.47
C SER A 176 -14.32 -6.37 -2.99
N TRP A 177 -13.14 -6.49 -3.62
CA TRP A 177 -12.98 -6.29 -5.07
C TRP A 177 -13.53 -7.45 -5.89
N VAL A 178 -13.24 -8.69 -5.51
CA VAL A 178 -13.66 -9.90 -6.26
C VAL A 178 -15.16 -10.17 -6.12
N PHE A 179 -15.75 -9.85 -4.97
CA PHE A 179 -17.18 -10.07 -4.69
C PHE A 179 -18.02 -8.79 -4.77
N GLN A 180 -17.55 -7.77 -5.49
CA GLN A 180 -18.23 -6.47 -5.60
C GLN A 180 -19.67 -6.53 -6.15
N LYS A 181 -20.02 -7.59 -6.89
CA LYS A 181 -21.38 -7.83 -7.41
C LYS A 181 -22.41 -8.10 -6.30
N ASP A 182 -21.96 -8.47 -5.12
CA ASP A 182 -22.77 -8.61 -3.92
C ASP A 182 -22.78 -7.27 -3.14
N GLU A 183 -23.23 -6.18 -3.79
CA GLU A 183 -22.97 -4.76 -3.46
C GLU A 183 -22.88 -4.44 -1.95
N ILE A 184 -23.92 -4.78 -1.16
CA ILE A 184 -23.97 -4.48 0.28
C ILE A 184 -22.83 -5.18 1.06
N MET A 185 -22.44 -6.38 0.65
CA MET A 185 -21.37 -7.15 1.28
C MET A 185 -20.00 -6.62 0.89
N GLY A 186 -19.79 -6.23 -0.37
CA GLY A 186 -18.52 -5.65 -0.82
C GLY A 186 -18.13 -4.41 -0.01
N TRP A 187 -19.06 -3.47 0.18
CA TRP A 187 -18.85 -2.26 0.98
C TRP A 187 -18.58 -2.55 2.45
N LYS A 188 -19.34 -3.44 3.09
CA LYS A 188 -19.10 -3.82 4.48
C LYS A 188 -17.73 -4.47 4.69
N ILE A 189 -17.27 -5.26 3.72
CA ILE A 189 -15.95 -5.87 3.76
C ILE A 189 -14.85 -4.82 3.55
N MET A 190 -15.10 -3.80 2.71
CA MET A 190 -14.20 -2.66 2.57
C MET A 190 -14.08 -1.87 3.87
N ASP A 191 -15.19 -1.60 4.57
CA ASP A 191 -15.16 -0.92 5.87
C ASP A 191 -14.30 -1.69 6.89
N GLN A 192 -14.38 -3.02 6.88
CA GLN A 192 -13.52 -3.87 7.70
C GLN A 192 -12.05 -3.75 7.31
N ALA A 193 -11.72 -3.70 6.02
CA ALA A 193 -10.34 -3.46 5.57
C ALA A 193 -9.81 -2.11 6.08
N MET A 194 -10.62 -1.04 6.02
CA MET A 194 -10.24 0.28 6.51
C MET A 194 -9.99 0.29 8.01
N GLU A 195 -10.79 -0.45 8.78
CA GLU A 195 -10.56 -0.61 10.22
C GLU A 195 -9.26 -1.37 10.51
N LYS A 196 -8.95 -2.41 9.75
CA LYS A 196 -7.68 -3.14 9.85
C LYS A 196 -6.47 -2.27 9.51
N MET A 197 -6.61 -1.36 8.55
CA MET A 197 -5.56 -0.39 8.22
C MET A 197 -5.25 0.54 9.40
N LYS A 198 -6.27 1.04 10.11
CA LYS A 198 -6.05 1.84 11.33
C LYS A 198 -5.35 1.03 12.42
N GLN A 199 -5.76 -0.22 12.61
CA GLN A 199 -5.15 -1.10 13.61
C GLN A 199 -3.69 -1.46 13.29
N LEU A 200 -3.33 -1.48 12.00
CA LEU A 200 -1.98 -1.77 11.53
C LEU A 200 -0.98 -0.71 12.02
N ALA A 201 -1.41 0.55 12.06
CA ALA A 201 -0.62 1.69 12.55
C ALA A 201 -0.14 1.47 13.99
N HIS A 202 -1.02 0.98 14.88
CA HIS A 202 -0.71 0.71 16.29
C HIS A 202 0.46 -0.27 16.52
N PHE A 203 0.83 -1.06 15.52
CA PHE A 203 1.97 -1.98 15.59
C PHE A 203 3.14 -1.53 14.71
N ALA A 204 2.88 -0.87 13.59
CA ALA A 204 3.91 -0.44 12.65
C ALA A 204 4.64 0.82 13.13
N GLU A 205 3.91 1.78 13.71
CA GLU A 205 4.48 3.04 14.21
C GLU A 205 5.48 2.81 15.34
N PRO A 206 5.19 2.01 16.40
CA PRO A 206 6.17 1.80 17.46
C PRO A 206 7.47 1.13 16.98
N ILE A 207 7.41 0.31 15.92
CA ILE A 207 8.62 -0.26 15.30
C ILE A 207 9.42 0.85 14.61
N ALA A 208 8.74 1.74 13.87
CA ALA A 208 9.36 2.83 13.14
C ALA A 208 9.93 3.93 14.05
N GLU A 209 9.22 4.28 15.12
CA GLU A 209 9.66 5.23 16.14
C GLU A 209 10.91 4.75 16.88
N ASP A 210 11.06 3.43 17.05
CA ASP A 210 12.28 2.78 17.54
C ASP A 210 13.40 2.70 16.47
N GLY A 211 13.25 3.41 15.35
CA GLY A 211 14.27 3.46 14.30
C GLY A 211 14.39 2.21 13.44
N VAL A 212 13.45 1.27 13.55
CA VAL A 212 13.43 0.03 12.77
C VAL A 212 12.38 0.14 11.67
N SER A 213 12.73 -0.17 10.43
CA SER A 213 11.72 -0.12 9.35
C SER A 213 10.71 -1.27 9.46
N PRO A 214 9.40 -1.00 9.67
CA PRO A 214 8.39 -2.06 9.69
C PRO A 214 8.28 -2.76 8.33
N LYS A 215 8.17 -4.08 8.37
CA LYS A 215 8.10 -4.93 7.18
C LYS A 215 6.66 -5.30 6.87
N PHE A 216 6.13 -4.75 5.79
CA PHE A 216 4.81 -5.09 5.25
C PHE A 216 4.91 -6.32 4.35
N LYS A 217 4.93 -7.50 4.98
CA LYS A 217 4.89 -8.79 4.28
C LYS A 217 3.57 -9.47 4.59
N HIS A 218 2.90 -9.99 3.57
CA HIS A 218 1.69 -10.76 3.75
C HIS A 218 1.98 -12.27 3.67
N ARG A 219 1.18 -13.08 4.36
CA ARG A 219 1.20 -14.55 4.23
C ARG A 219 0.38 -14.97 3.00
N GLN A 220 0.27 -16.27 2.77
CA GLN A 220 -0.57 -16.79 1.70
C GLN A 220 -2.03 -16.34 1.91
N MET A 221 -2.60 -15.71 0.89
CA MET A 221 -4.01 -15.28 0.89
C MET A 221 -4.91 -16.41 0.38
N ASP A 222 -6.14 -16.43 0.89
CA ASP A 222 -7.20 -17.30 0.41
C ASP A 222 -7.79 -16.72 -0.88
N LYS A 223 -7.62 -17.47 -1.97
CA LYS A 223 -8.11 -17.12 -3.32
C LYS A 223 -9.44 -17.79 -3.66
N SER A 224 -10.17 -18.29 -2.66
CA SER A 224 -11.50 -18.86 -2.85
C SER A 224 -12.40 -17.90 -3.62
N GLN A 225 -13.15 -18.48 -4.56
CA GLN A 225 -14.16 -17.82 -5.37
C GLN A 225 -15.57 -18.00 -4.77
N VAL A 226 -15.64 -18.52 -3.53
CA VAL A 226 -16.89 -18.73 -2.78
C VAL A 226 -16.88 -17.83 -1.55
N ILE A 227 -17.75 -16.82 -1.54
CA ILE A 227 -17.81 -15.81 -0.48
C ILE A 227 -17.98 -16.42 0.92
N GLY A 228 -18.78 -17.48 1.07
CA GLY A 228 -18.99 -18.16 2.36
C GLY A 228 -17.71 -18.78 2.93
N VAL A 229 -16.81 -19.27 2.07
CA VAL A 229 -15.50 -19.80 2.50
C VAL A 229 -14.59 -18.66 2.93
N ALA A 230 -14.55 -17.57 2.16
CA ALA A 230 -13.76 -16.38 2.49
C ALA A 230 -14.19 -15.76 3.83
N LEU A 231 -15.50 -15.63 4.07
CA LEU A 231 -16.04 -15.10 5.32
C LEU A 231 -15.79 -16.02 6.52
N LYS A 232 -15.92 -17.35 6.33
CA LYS A 232 -15.56 -18.31 7.38
C LYS A 232 -14.09 -18.17 7.77
N LYS A 233 -13.21 -18.04 6.77
CA LYS A 233 -11.77 -17.86 7.03
C LYS A 233 -11.47 -16.55 7.75
N ALA A 234 -12.15 -15.46 7.36
CA ALA A 234 -12.03 -14.18 8.05
C ALA A 234 -12.46 -14.28 9.53
N LEU A 235 -13.55 -15.00 9.82
CA LEU A 235 -14.00 -15.25 11.20
C LEU A 235 -12.95 -16.04 12.01
N GLU A 236 -12.41 -17.12 11.44
CA GLU A 236 -11.35 -17.92 12.08
C GLU A 236 -10.11 -17.08 12.40
N ASN A 237 -9.69 -16.20 11.48
CA ASN A 237 -8.55 -15.31 11.69
C ASN A 237 -8.82 -14.31 12.83
N VAL A 238 -9.99 -13.66 12.84
CA VAL A 238 -10.37 -12.73 13.92
C VAL A 238 -10.42 -13.42 15.28
N GLN A 239 -10.89 -14.67 15.35
CA GLN A 239 -10.89 -15.45 16.59
C GLN A 239 -9.48 -15.76 17.06
N ALA A 240 -8.60 -16.23 16.17
CA ALA A 240 -7.20 -16.50 16.49
C ALA A 240 -6.45 -15.23 16.93
N ASP A 241 -6.75 -14.10 16.30
CA ASP A 241 -6.17 -12.80 16.62
C ASP A 241 -6.60 -12.31 18.01
N ARG A 242 -7.89 -12.46 18.34
CA ARG A 242 -8.39 -12.19 19.69
C ARG A 242 -7.68 -13.05 20.74
N GLU A 243 -7.50 -14.35 20.46
CA GLU A 243 -6.82 -15.26 21.40
C GLU A 243 -5.36 -14.89 21.64
N ARG A 244 -4.65 -14.39 20.62
CA ARG A 244 -3.29 -13.86 20.79
C ARG A 244 -3.28 -12.58 21.59
N HIS A 245 -4.16 -11.63 21.26
CA HIS A 245 -4.23 -10.34 21.92
C HIS A 245 -4.53 -10.44 23.43
N VAL A 246 -5.38 -11.38 23.84
CA VAL A 246 -5.68 -11.62 25.28
C VAL A 246 -4.47 -12.18 26.06
N LYS A 247 -3.43 -12.67 25.38
CA LYS A 247 -2.23 -13.26 25.99
C LYS A 247 -1.01 -12.32 25.98
N MET A 248 -1.10 -11.20 25.29
CA MET A 248 -0.06 -10.15 25.23
C MET A 248 -0.23 -9.19 26.39
#